data_AF-A0A8S9J9R3-F1
#
_entry.id   AF-A0A8S9J9R3-F1
#
_cell.length_a   1.000
_cell.length_b   1.000
_cell.length_c   1.000
_cell.angle_alpha   90.00
_cell.angle_beta   90.00
_cell.angle_gamma   90.00
#
_symmetry.space_group_name_H-M   'P 1'
#
loop_
_entity.id
_entity.type
_entity.pdbx_description
1 polymer ?
#
loop_
_entity_poly.entity_id
_entity_poly.type
_entity_poly.pdbx_seq_one_letter_code
_entity_poly.pdbx_strand_id
1 'polypeptide(L)'
;MAELFLKSPTANPKERSREENPKVEGKSEHKRERIIKNSRGTRIVRSLRVCGELQLQMNLLDRAIKMVAELDEPVEMNYVRKHAMEQAATLGVDIREAATRVFSNASGSYSSNISLAVENSSWNDEKQLQDMYLSRKSFAFDSDAPGAGMAEKKQVFEMALMTAEVTFQNLDSSEISLTDVSHYFDSDPTNLVQSLRKDKKKPSAYIADTTTANAQVRSLSETVRLDARTKLLNPKWYEGMMSSGYEGVREIEKRLTNTVGWSATSGQVDNWVYEEANTTFIKDEEMLNRLMNTNPNSFRKMIQTFLEANGRGYWETSEDNIEKLKDLYSQVEDKIEGIDR
;
A
#
# COMPACT_ATOMS: atom_id res chain seq x y z
N MET A 1 14.02 -10.36 9.40
CA MET A 1 14.71 -10.30 10.70
C MET A 1 15.50 -9.00 10.86
N ALA A 2 14.83 -7.96 11.34
CA ALA A 2 15.46 -6.80 11.97
C ALA A 2 14.67 -6.55 13.26
N GLU A 3 15.02 -7.31 14.29
CA GLU A 3 14.58 -7.04 15.66
C GLU A 3 15.24 -5.74 16.12
N LEU A 4 14.42 -4.76 16.52
CA LEU A 4 14.89 -3.71 17.41
C LEU A 4 15.06 -4.37 18.79
N PHE A 5 16.25 -4.90 19.07
CA PHE A 5 16.59 -5.36 20.41
C PHE A 5 16.87 -4.14 21.29
N LEU A 6 15.82 -3.60 21.91
CA LEU A 6 15.93 -2.66 23.03
C LEU A 6 16.35 -3.44 24.28
N LYS A 7 17.65 -3.66 24.48
CA LYS A 7 18.19 -4.15 25.76
C LYS A 7 18.43 -2.98 26.69
N SER A 8 17.59 -2.84 27.71
CA SER A 8 17.95 -2.10 28.92
C SER A 8 18.98 -2.93 29.72
N PRO A 9 20.15 -2.38 30.09
CA PRO A 9 21.03 -3.04 31.03
C PRO A 9 20.41 -2.93 32.42
N THR A 10 19.95 -4.08 32.94
CA THR A 10 19.65 -4.32 34.36
C THR A 10 18.74 -3.30 35.04
N ALA A 11 17.41 -3.51 34.98
CA ALA A 11 16.49 -2.82 35.88
C ALA A 11 15.43 -3.78 36.44
N ASN A 12 15.22 -3.63 37.75
CA ASN A 12 14.34 -4.37 38.65
C ASN A 12 12.90 -4.49 38.11
N PRO A 13 12.13 -5.58 38.38
CA PRO A 13 10.83 -5.84 37.74
C PRO A 13 9.65 -4.98 38.26
N LYS A 14 9.90 -3.77 38.78
CA LYS A 14 8.87 -2.85 39.29
C LYS A 14 8.73 -1.53 38.52
N GLU A 15 9.50 -1.29 37.47
CA GLU A 15 9.37 -0.08 36.64
C GLU A 15 8.99 -0.46 35.20
N ARG A 16 7.69 -0.51 34.90
CA ARG A 16 7.24 -0.29 33.51
C ARG A 16 7.29 1.21 33.26
N SER A 17 8.44 1.72 32.83
CA SER A 17 8.60 3.11 32.40
C SER A 17 7.76 3.36 31.14
N ARG A 18 7.01 4.46 31.13
CA ARG A 18 6.45 5.00 29.88
C ARG A 18 7.60 5.58 29.07
N GLU A 19 7.79 5.12 27.84
CA GLU A 19 8.78 5.71 26.94
C GLU A 19 8.27 7.06 26.42
N GLU A 20 8.68 8.14 27.07
CA GLU A 20 8.23 9.50 26.74
C GLU A 20 9.23 10.27 25.84
N ASN A 21 10.48 9.81 25.75
CA ASN A 21 11.55 10.49 25.02
C ASN A 21 12.39 9.52 24.17
N PRO A 22 12.51 9.75 22.85
CA PRO A 22 13.43 8.99 22.02
C PRO A 22 14.88 9.38 22.37
N LYS A 23 15.77 8.39 22.41
CA LYS A 23 17.22 8.61 22.52
C LYS A 23 17.86 8.31 21.17
N VAL A 24 18.82 9.15 20.78
CA VAL A 24 19.65 8.88 19.60
C VAL A 24 20.78 7.96 20.02
N GLU A 25 20.81 6.74 19.48
CA GLU A 25 21.92 5.81 19.71
C GLU A 25 23.24 6.35 19.13
N GLY A 26 24.33 6.03 19.83
CA GLY A 26 25.68 6.50 19.54
C GLY A 26 26.32 5.79 18.34
N LYS A 27 27.25 6.50 17.69
CA LYS A 27 27.91 6.08 16.43
C LYS A 27 28.59 4.70 16.48
N SER A 28 28.95 4.18 17.67
CA SER A 28 29.66 2.90 17.82
C SER A 28 28.76 1.66 17.66
N GLU A 29 27.45 1.77 17.88
CA GLU A 29 26.51 0.65 17.75
C GLU A 29 26.02 0.47 16.31
N HIS A 30 25.96 1.56 15.55
CA HIS A 30 25.64 1.55 14.12
C HIS A 30 26.92 1.43 13.27
N LYS A 31 27.35 0.20 12.96
CA LYS A 31 28.42 -0.07 11.97
C LYS A 31 28.06 0.30 10.51
N ARG A 32 26.92 0.95 10.28
CA ARG A 32 26.42 1.41 8.97
C ARG A 32 25.76 2.79 9.13
N GLU A 33 25.74 3.56 8.04
CA GLU A 33 25.06 4.88 7.91
C GLU A 33 23.69 4.90 8.60
N ARG A 34 23.20 6.08 9.04
CA ARG A 34 21.84 6.24 9.60
C ARG A 34 20.78 6.15 8.47
N ILE A 35 20.81 5.04 7.76
CA ILE A 35 19.80 4.49 6.86
C ILE A 35 19.84 2.97 7.07
N ILE A 36 18.67 2.39 7.27
CA ILE A 36 18.48 0.93 7.27
C ILE A 36 18.87 0.42 5.87
N LYS A 37 20.10 -0.05 5.69
CA LYS A 37 20.57 -0.71 4.46
C LYS A 37 20.28 -2.20 4.54
N ASN A 38 19.62 -2.77 3.53
CA ASN A 38 19.71 -4.22 3.29
C ASN A 38 21.14 -4.59 2.85
N SER A 39 21.46 -5.89 2.80
CA SER A 39 22.75 -6.44 2.39
C SER A 39 23.19 -6.08 0.95
N ARG A 40 22.36 -5.37 0.17
CA ARG A 40 22.61 -4.95 -1.22
C ARG A 40 22.71 -3.42 -1.40
N GLY A 41 22.74 -2.64 -0.32
CA GLY A 41 22.98 -1.20 -0.40
C GLY A 41 21.79 -0.35 -0.85
N THR A 42 20.57 -0.91 -0.85
CA THR A 42 19.34 -0.16 -1.17
C THR A 42 18.99 0.82 -0.05
N ARG A 43 18.70 2.08 -0.41
CA ARG A 43 18.44 3.20 0.51
C ARG A 43 16.97 3.20 0.91
N ILE A 44 16.69 3.20 2.21
CA ILE A 44 15.32 3.20 2.75
C ILE A 44 15.07 4.58 3.37
N VAL A 45 14.22 5.39 2.74
CA VAL A 45 13.63 6.58 3.38
C VAL A 45 12.25 6.16 3.90
N ARG A 46 12.16 5.98 5.22
CA ARG A 46 10.93 5.54 5.89
C ARG A 46 10.02 6.75 6.08
N SER A 47 9.03 6.93 5.21
CA SER A 47 7.84 7.72 5.54
C SER A 47 7.03 6.89 6.54
N LEU A 48 7.25 7.09 7.84
CA LEU A 48 6.50 6.39 8.88
C LEU A 48 5.07 6.91 8.90
N ARG A 49 4.13 6.03 8.51
CA ARG A 49 2.72 6.21 8.83
C ARG A 49 2.44 5.65 10.20
N VAL A 50 1.71 6.44 10.99
CA VAL A 50 1.12 6.01 12.25
C VAL A 50 -0.37 6.24 12.12
N CYS A 51 -1.16 5.25 12.54
CA CYS A 51 -2.60 5.39 12.68
C CYS A 51 -2.91 6.60 13.57
N GLY A 52 -3.82 7.48 13.15
CA GLY A 52 -4.10 8.76 13.82
C GLY A 52 -4.53 8.66 15.30
N GLU A 53 -4.84 7.46 15.78
CA GLU A 53 -5.18 7.17 17.18
C GLU A 53 -3.95 7.13 18.12
N LEU A 54 -2.74 7.10 17.58
CA LEU A 54 -1.49 7.01 18.35
C LEU A 54 -0.70 8.32 18.29
N GLN A 55 -1.35 9.43 18.67
CA GLN A 55 -0.75 10.79 18.66
C GLN A 55 0.57 10.88 19.43
N LEU A 56 0.70 10.14 20.53
CA LEU A 56 1.95 10.07 21.31
C LEU A 56 3.10 9.48 20.47
N GLN A 57 2.83 8.44 19.69
CA GLN A 57 3.84 7.81 18.84
C GLN A 57 4.19 8.68 17.63
N MET A 58 3.20 9.38 17.04
CA MET A 58 3.44 10.40 16.02
C MET A 58 4.37 11.50 16.55
N ASN A 59 4.12 11.97 17.77
CA ASN A 59 4.94 12.96 18.43
C ASN A 59 6.37 12.45 18.70
N LEU A 60 6.53 11.21 19.17
CA LEU A 60 7.84 10.59 19.37
C LEU A 60 8.64 10.50 18.06
N LEU A 61 7.99 10.12 16.97
CA LEU A 61 8.63 9.99 15.66
C LEU A 61 9.02 11.33 15.06
N ASP A 62 8.14 12.34 15.11
CA ASP A 62 8.46 13.67 14.61
C ASP A 62 9.64 14.29 15.38
N ARG A 63 9.62 14.19 16.72
CA ARG A 63 10.75 14.60 17.57
C ARG A 63 12.05 13.89 17.20
N ALA A 64 12.00 12.57 17.02
CA ALA A 64 13.17 11.79 16.67
C ALA A 64 13.75 12.19 15.30
N ILE A 65 12.90 12.42 14.30
CA ILE A 65 13.33 12.77 12.94
C ILE A 65 13.97 14.16 12.93
N LYS A 66 13.33 15.15 13.57
CA LYS A 66 13.88 16.50 13.69
C LYS A 66 15.21 16.52 14.45
N MET A 67 15.30 15.78 15.55
CA MET A 67 16.55 15.64 16.32
C MET A 67 17.68 15.06 15.45
N VAL A 68 17.39 14.02 14.65
CA VAL A 68 18.39 13.43 13.75
C VAL A 68 18.78 14.39 12.61
N ALA A 69 17.86 15.23 12.13
CA ALA A 69 18.16 16.23 11.10
C ALA A 69 19.14 17.30 11.59
N GLU A 70 19.06 17.68 12.86
CA GLU A 70 19.89 18.74 13.47
C GLU A 70 21.31 18.31 13.83
N LEU A 71 21.57 17.01 13.99
CA LEU A 71 22.89 16.50 14.39
C LEU A 71 23.99 16.99 13.47
N ASP A 72 25.12 17.41 14.05
CA ASP A 72 26.32 17.78 13.31
C ASP A 72 27.07 16.52 12.82
N GLU A 73 26.50 15.89 11.79
CA GLU A 73 27.04 14.71 11.12
C GLU A 73 27.22 14.98 9.62
N PRO A 74 28.25 14.39 8.97
CA PRO A 74 28.41 14.50 7.53
C PRO A 74 27.17 14.01 6.77
N VAL A 75 26.75 14.77 5.74
CA VAL A 75 25.54 14.48 4.94
C VAL A 75 25.54 13.11 4.27
N GLU A 76 26.71 12.54 3.99
CA GLU A 76 26.85 11.19 3.42
C GLU A 76 26.57 10.08 4.43
N MET A 77 26.57 10.39 5.74
CA MET A 77 26.24 9.44 6.81
C MET A 77 24.82 9.64 7.35
N ASN A 78 24.24 10.82 7.11
CA ASN A 78 22.92 11.21 7.59
C ASN A 78 22.08 11.83 6.45
N TYR A 79 21.31 10.97 5.81
CA TYR A 79 20.46 11.36 4.70
C TYR A 79 19.21 12.14 5.13
N VAL A 80 18.77 11.99 6.38
CA VAL A 80 17.68 12.83 6.93
C VAL A 80 18.14 14.28 6.92
N ARG A 81 19.34 14.56 7.42
CA ARG A 81 19.97 15.89 7.37
C ARG A 81 20.20 16.35 5.94
N LYS A 82 20.77 15.50 5.08
CA LYS A 82 21.00 15.81 3.66
C LYS A 82 19.73 16.33 2.98
N HIS A 83 18.65 15.56 3.04
CA HIS A 83 17.39 15.94 2.41
C HIS A 83 16.73 17.14 3.09
N ALA A 84 16.79 17.24 4.43
CA ALA A 84 16.24 18.38 5.15
C ALA A 84 16.96 19.70 4.78
N MET A 85 18.30 19.69 4.64
CA MET A 85 19.05 20.87 4.22
C MET A 85 18.72 21.30 2.78
N GLU A 86 18.61 20.35 1.85
CA GLU A 86 18.22 20.63 0.46
C GLU A 86 16.79 21.18 0.38
N GLN A 87 15.87 20.61 1.17
CA GLN A 87 14.48 21.05 1.24
C GLN A 87 14.33 22.42 1.91
N ALA A 88 15.06 22.67 2.99
CA ALA A 88 15.12 23.96 3.67
C ALA A 88 15.61 25.06 2.74
N ALA A 89 16.68 24.80 1.98
CA ALA A 89 17.20 25.74 0.99
C ALA A 89 16.21 26.04 -0.15
N THR A 90 15.43 25.03 -0.57
CA THR A 90 14.45 25.18 -1.65
C THR A 90 13.19 25.92 -1.19
N LEU A 91 12.71 25.65 0.03
CA LEU A 91 11.47 26.21 0.57
C LEU A 91 11.70 27.52 1.33
N GLY A 92 12.94 27.85 1.69
CA GLY A 92 13.27 29.03 2.49
C GLY A 92 12.82 28.92 3.95
N VAL A 93 12.78 27.70 4.49
CA VAL A 93 12.29 27.38 5.85
C VAL A 93 13.40 26.85 6.73
N ASP A 94 13.14 26.74 8.04
CA ASP A 94 14.10 26.14 8.96
C ASP A 94 14.31 24.64 8.69
N ILE A 95 15.47 24.10 9.08
CA ILE A 95 15.78 22.68 8.91
C ILE A 95 14.78 21.77 9.65
N ARG A 96 14.24 22.21 10.81
CA ARG A 96 13.22 21.44 11.54
C ARG A 96 11.90 21.36 10.78
N GLU A 97 11.50 22.46 10.14
CA GLU A 97 10.28 22.52 9.33
C GLU A 97 10.44 21.72 8.04
N ALA A 98 11.63 21.75 7.43
CA ALA A 98 11.95 20.90 6.28
C ALA A 98 12.02 19.41 6.64
N ALA A 99 12.34 19.08 7.88
CA ALA A 99 12.43 17.70 8.39
C ALA A 99 11.07 17.06 8.74
N THR A 100 9.94 17.68 8.39
CA THR A 100 8.62 17.08 8.58
C THR A 100 8.44 15.81 7.74
N ARG A 101 8.19 14.67 8.40
CA ARG A 101 8.05 13.35 7.76
C ARG A 101 6.87 12.53 8.26
N VAL A 102 6.17 13.00 9.30
CA VAL A 102 5.02 12.30 9.89
C VAL A 102 3.76 12.88 9.29
N PHE A 103 3.12 12.11 8.41
CA PHE A 103 1.92 12.51 7.69
C PHE A 103 0.75 11.56 7.97
N SER A 104 -0.46 12.11 7.93
CA SER A 104 -1.72 11.36 8.04
C SER A 104 -2.83 12.11 7.30
N ASN A 105 -4.06 11.65 7.49
CA ASN A 105 -5.25 12.37 7.08
C ASN A 105 -5.52 13.59 7.97
N ALA A 106 -6.38 14.48 7.48
CA ALA A 106 -7.01 15.50 8.33
C ALA A 106 -7.77 14.83 9.48
N SER A 107 -7.92 15.57 10.60
CA SER A 107 -8.70 15.10 11.75
C SER A 107 -10.12 14.71 11.32
N GLY A 108 -10.59 13.53 11.76
CA GLY A 108 -11.90 12.98 11.40
C GLY A 108 -12.01 12.37 9.99
N SER A 109 -10.93 12.36 9.21
CA SER A 109 -10.89 11.73 7.88
C SER A 109 -10.11 10.42 7.87
N TYR A 110 -10.56 9.46 7.06
CA TYR A 110 -9.92 8.16 6.86
C TYR A 110 -9.69 7.89 5.37
N SER A 111 -8.78 6.96 5.07
CA SER A 111 -8.38 6.51 3.72
C SER A 111 -7.91 7.62 2.75
N SER A 112 -7.34 7.23 1.62
CA SER A 112 -7.04 8.16 0.51
C SER A 112 -8.22 8.26 -0.48
N ASN A 113 -9.33 7.57 -0.21
CA ASN A 113 -10.46 7.35 -1.11
C ASN A 113 -10.11 6.61 -2.42
N ILE A 114 -8.88 6.07 -2.56
CA ILE A 114 -8.50 5.26 -3.72
C ILE A 114 -9.29 3.96 -3.71
N SER A 115 -9.47 3.32 -2.55
CA SER A 115 -10.28 2.10 -2.47
C SER A 115 -11.71 2.31 -2.98
N LEU A 116 -12.31 3.44 -2.62
CA LEU A 116 -13.67 3.80 -3.04
C LEU A 116 -13.73 4.13 -4.55
N ALA A 117 -12.69 4.78 -5.08
CA ALA A 117 -12.59 5.05 -6.51
C ALA A 117 -12.45 3.76 -7.31
N VAL A 118 -11.63 2.81 -6.84
CA VAL A 118 -11.46 1.49 -7.45
C VAL A 118 -12.76 0.67 -7.36
N GLU A 119 -13.43 0.66 -6.22
CA GLU A 119 -14.69 -0.08 -6.03
C GLU A 119 -15.83 0.42 -6.94
N ASN A 120 -15.91 1.73 -7.17
CA ASN A 120 -16.93 2.33 -8.03
C ASN A 120 -16.47 2.50 -9.48
N SER A 121 -15.25 2.09 -9.82
CA SER A 121 -14.58 2.35 -11.11
C SER A 121 -14.67 3.82 -11.55
N SER A 122 -14.76 4.76 -10.60
CA SER A 122 -15.12 6.16 -10.83
C SER A 122 -13.91 7.06 -11.13
N TRP A 123 -12.93 6.53 -11.85
CA TRP A 123 -11.66 7.21 -12.16
C TRP A 123 -11.23 6.90 -13.59
N ASN A 124 -10.58 7.87 -14.23
CA ASN A 124 -10.17 7.78 -15.64
C ASN A 124 -8.70 7.43 -15.77
N ASP A 125 -7.84 8.04 -14.97
CA ASP A 125 -6.39 7.85 -15.03
C ASP A 125 -5.77 7.69 -13.63
N GLU A 126 -4.58 7.07 -13.57
CA GLU A 126 -3.87 6.89 -12.31
C GLU A 126 -3.50 8.23 -11.65
N LYS A 127 -3.41 9.31 -12.42
CA LYS A 127 -3.07 10.64 -11.91
C LYS A 127 -4.17 11.17 -10.98
N GLN A 128 -5.44 10.93 -11.28
CA GLN A 128 -6.55 11.27 -10.40
C GLN A 128 -6.43 10.57 -9.04
N LEU A 129 -6.07 9.29 -9.02
CA LEU A 129 -5.82 8.53 -7.77
C LEU A 129 -4.66 9.14 -6.97
N GLN A 130 -3.59 9.51 -7.66
CA GLN A 130 -2.41 10.15 -7.08
C GLN A 130 -2.73 11.55 -6.51
N ASP A 131 -3.52 12.36 -7.23
CA ASP A 131 -3.94 13.69 -6.80
C ASP A 131 -4.87 13.61 -5.57
N MET A 132 -5.79 12.64 -5.54
CA MET A 132 -6.63 12.34 -4.36
C MET A 132 -5.78 11.96 -3.16
N TYR A 133 -4.75 11.13 -3.37
CA TYR A 133 -3.82 10.74 -2.32
C TYR A 133 -3.07 11.95 -1.75
N LEU A 134 -2.49 12.79 -2.61
CA LEU A 134 -1.78 14.00 -2.19
C LEU A 134 -2.70 14.97 -1.42
N SER A 135 -3.95 15.14 -1.85
CA SER A 135 -4.91 16.00 -1.17
C SER A 135 -5.28 15.48 0.22
N ARG A 136 -5.50 14.17 0.36
CA ARG A 136 -6.02 13.59 1.60
C ARG A 136 -4.96 13.18 2.62
N LYS A 137 -3.74 12.86 2.17
CA LYS A 137 -2.66 12.29 3.01
C LYS A 137 -1.52 13.26 3.31
N SER A 138 -1.60 14.53 2.88
CA SER A 138 -0.53 15.52 3.06
C SER A 138 -0.64 16.35 4.34
N PHE A 139 -1.43 15.90 5.32
CA PHE A 139 -1.51 16.57 6.61
C PHE A 139 -0.36 16.09 7.50
N ALA A 140 0.48 17.01 7.94
CA ALA A 140 1.62 16.74 8.79
C ALA A 140 1.25 16.88 10.27
N PHE A 141 1.87 16.04 11.10
CA PHE A 141 1.92 16.23 12.54
C PHE A 141 3.16 17.04 12.90
N ASP A 142 3.03 17.98 13.82
CA ASP A 142 4.14 18.81 14.31
C ASP A 142 4.30 18.66 15.82
N SER A 143 5.44 18.12 16.26
CA SER A 143 5.75 17.99 17.68
C SER A 143 6.05 19.32 18.38
N ASP A 144 6.49 20.33 17.63
CA ASP A 144 6.87 21.64 18.19
C ASP A 144 5.63 22.52 18.40
N ALA A 145 4.55 22.24 17.66
CA ALA A 145 3.24 22.88 17.78
C ALA A 145 2.10 21.84 17.90
N PRO A 146 2.04 21.03 18.98
CA PRO A 146 1.06 19.97 19.12
C PRO A 146 -0.39 20.49 19.15
N GLY A 147 -0.61 21.74 19.56
CA GLY A 147 -1.91 22.41 19.55
C GLY A 147 -2.40 22.84 18.15
N ALA A 148 -1.54 22.84 17.13
CA ALA A 148 -1.92 23.16 15.75
C ALA A 148 -2.68 22.02 15.06
N GLY A 149 -2.68 20.82 15.64
CA GLY A 149 -3.29 19.64 15.04
C GLY A 149 -2.58 19.19 13.77
N MET A 150 -3.33 18.52 12.89
CA MET A 150 -2.84 18.03 11.60
C MET A 150 -2.94 19.15 10.56
N ALA A 151 -1.82 19.75 10.16
CA ALA A 151 -1.78 20.88 9.23
C ALA A 151 -1.37 20.43 7.81
N GLU A 152 -1.99 20.98 6.78
CA GLU A 152 -1.64 20.63 5.39
C GLU A 152 -0.21 21.12 5.05
N LYS A 153 0.65 20.19 4.62
CA LYS A 153 2.04 20.46 4.20
C LYS A 153 2.36 19.74 2.89
N LYS A 154 1.51 19.95 1.88
CA LYS A 154 1.60 19.28 0.57
C LYS A 154 2.96 19.41 -0.13
N GLN A 155 3.56 20.60 -0.13
CA GLN A 155 4.87 20.83 -0.76
C GLN A 155 5.98 19.98 -0.12
N VAL A 156 6.04 19.95 1.22
CA VAL A 156 7.03 19.12 1.94
C VAL A 156 6.76 17.63 1.71
N PHE A 157 5.48 17.24 1.65
CA PHE A 157 5.08 15.86 1.37
C PHE A 157 5.57 15.39 0.00
N GLU A 158 5.32 16.18 -1.05
CA GLU A 158 5.79 15.88 -2.41
C GLU A 158 7.32 15.79 -2.47
N MET A 159 8.03 16.76 -1.89
CA MET A 159 9.49 16.76 -1.86
C MET A 159 10.07 15.57 -1.08
N ALA A 160 9.43 15.15 0.02
CA ALA A 160 9.84 13.96 0.76
C ALA A 160 9.63 12.69 -0.07
N LEU A 161 8.46 12.54 -0.72
CA LEU A 161 8.15 11.40 -1.58
C LEU A 161 9.08 11.30 -2.80
N MET A 162 9.52 12.43 -3.37
CA MET A 162 10.50 12.44 -4.46
C MET A 162 11.84 11.78 -4.08
N THR A 163 12.20 11.78 -2.79
CA THR A 163 13.44 11.14 -2.32
C THR A 163 13.29 9.65 -2.02
N ALA A 164 12.06 9.11 -2.04
CA ALA A 164 11.81 7.72 -1.71
C ALA A 164 12.33 6.79 -2.82
N GLU A 165 13.26 5.90 -2.48
CA GLU A 165 13.73 4.81 -3.35
C GLU A 165 13.02 3.48 -3.06
N VAL A 166 12.36 3.38 -1.90
CA VAL A 166 11.72 2.16 -1.40
C VAL A 166 10.35 2.50 -0.82
N THR A 167 9.33 1.70 -1.14
CA THR A 167 8.05 1.68 -0.44
C THR A 167 7.97 0.44 0.44
N PHE A 168 7.33 0.56 1.61
CA PHE A 168 7.35 -0.49 2.62
C PHE A 168 6.05 -0.51 3.42
N GLN A 169 5.48 -1.71 3.58
CA GLN A 169 4.35 -1.95 4.49
C GLN A 169 4.58 -3.24 5.27
N ASN A 170 3.98 -3.35 6.46
CA ASN A 170 3.94 -4.60 7.21
C ASN A 170 2.61 -5.30 6.94
N LEU A 171 2.66 -6.62 6.72
CA LEU A 171 1.47 -7.46 6.69
C LEU A 171 0.97 -7.65 8.12
N ASP A 172 -0.34 -7.49 8.32
CA ASP A 172 -0.95 -7.54 9.66
C ASP A 172 -1.05 -8.98 10.16
N SER A 173 -1.68 -9.84 9.36
CA SER A 173 -1.86 -11.25 9.70
C SER A 173 -1.84 -12.13 8.45
N SER A 174 -1.75 -13.45 8.64
CA SER A 174 -1.88 -14.41 7.53
C SER A 174 -3.31 -14.47 6.98
N GLU A 175 -4.30 -14.10 7.81
CA GLU A 175 -5.71 -14.07 7.44
C GLU A 175 -6.02 -12.83 6.60
N ILE A 176 -5.54 -11.67 7.05
CA ILE A 176 -5.68 -10.38 6.36
C ILE A 176 -4.42 -10.12 5.54
N SER A 177 -4.41 -10.66 4.32
CA SER A 177 -3.37 -10.39 3.34
C SER A 177 -3.71 -9.19 2.45
N LEU A 178 -2.81 -8.87 1.52
CA LEU A 178 -2.86 -7.69 0.66
C LEU A 178 -4.12 -7.63 -0.21
N THR A 179 -4.68 -8.78 -0.56
CA THR A 179 -5.83 -8.89 -1.46
C THR A 179 -7.15 -9.10 -0.71
N ASP A 180 -7.13 -9.31 0.62
CA ASP A 180 -8.36 -9.49 1.44
C ASP A 180 -9.08 -8.16 1.66
N VAL A 181 -8.30 -7.09 1.72
CA VAL A 181 -8.72 -5.78 2.18
C VAL A 181 -8.12 -4.71 1.28
N SER A 182 -8.86 -3.62 1.12
CA SER A 182 -8.50 -2.55 0.19
C SER A 182 -7.56 -1.50 0.79
N HIS A 183 -7.42 -1.46 2.12
CA HIS A 183 -6.67 -0.39 2.80
C HIS A 183 -5.17 -0.40 2.50
N TYR A 184 -4.58 -1.55 2.16
CA TYR A 184 -3.16 -1.66 1.83
C TYR A 184 -2.82 -0.92 0.53
N PHE A 185 -3.56 -1.18 -0.54
CA PHE A 185 -3.35 -0.50 -1.82
C PHE A 185 -3.87 0.94 -1.78
N ASP A 186 -4.95 1.23 -1.03
CA ASP A 186 -5.42 2.61 -0.80
C ASP A 186 -4.30 3.49 -0.23
N SER A 187 -3.45 2.88 0.57
CA SER A 187 -2.30 3.51 1.17
C SER A 187 -1.01 3.34 0.35
N ASP A 188 -0.97 2.65 -0.77
CA ASP A 188 0.29 2.41 -1.47
C ASP A 188 0.77 3.64 -2.27
N PRO A 189 1.96 4.21 -1.99
CA PRO A 189 2.46 5.37 -2.69
C PRO A 189 3.39 5.01 -3.86
N THR A 190 3.43 3.76 -4.33
CA THR A 190 4.47 3.29 -5.28
C THR A 190 4.44 4.04 -6.61
N ASN A 191 3.29 4.06 -7.31
CA ASN A 191 3.15 4.82 -8.56
C ASN A 191 3.16 6.34 -8.32
N LEU A 192 2.69 6.81 -7.15
CA LEU A 192 2.77 8.22 -6.76
C LEU A 192 4.23 8.70 -6.65
N VAL A 193 5.09 7.93 -5.98
CA VAL A 193 6.52 8.24 -5.89
C VAL A 193 7.14 8.23 -7.28
N GLN A 194 6.78 7.25 -8.13
CA GLN A 194 7.25 7.22 -9.51
C GLN A 194 6.85 8.50 -10.28
N SER A 195 5.62 8.99 -10.12
CA SER A 195 5.14 10.16 -10.84
C SER A 195 5.77 11.47 -10.33
N LEU A 196 6.09 11.56 -9.05
CA LEU A 196 6.74 12.74 -8.46
C LEU A 196 8.24 12.82 -8.79
N ARG A 197 8.92 11.69 -8.91
CA ARG A 197 10.37 11.67 -9.18
C ARG A 197 10.70 12.25 -10.56
N LYS A 198 11.79 13.03 -10.61
CA LYS A 198 12.33 13.60 -11.86
C LYS A 198 12.79 12.53 -12.85
N ASP A 199 13.31 11.41 -12.35
CA ASP A 199 13.80 10.28 -13.15
C ASP A 199 12.68 9.30 -13.56
N LYS A 200 11.44 9.50 -13.06
CA LYS A 200 10.29 8.61 -13.25
C LYS A 200 10.58 7.14 -12.91
N LYS A 201 11.58 6.90 -12.05
CA LYS A 201 11.98 5.55 -11.64
C LYS A 201 11.03 5.04 -10.56
N LYS A 202 10.46 3.86 -10.77
CA LYS A 202 9.60 3.20 -9.77
C LYS A 202 10.42 2.80 -8.54
N PRO A 203 9.97 3.13 -7.31
CA PRO A 203 10.65 2.68 -6.10
C PRO A 203 10.52 1.17 -5.94
N SER A 204 11.47 0.54 -5.24
CA SER A 204 11.35 -0.88 -4.90
C SER A 204 10.33 -1.07 -3.79
N ALA A 205 9.26 -1.81 -4.04
CA ALA A 205 8.19 -2.05 -3.08
C ALA A 205 8.43 -3.34 -2.30
N TYR A 206 8.41 -3.26 -0.97
CA TYR A 206 8.59 -4.41 -0.07
C TYR A 206 7.46 -4.54 0.95
N ILE A 207 7.18 -5.78 1.32
CA ILE A 207 6.23 -6.13 2.37
C ILE A 207 6.97 -6.99 3.39
N ALA A 208 6.95 -6.58 4.65
CA ALA A 208 7.42 -7.44 5.73
C ALA A 208 6.29 -8.30 6.26
N ASP A 209 6.52 -9.60 6.28
CA ASP A 209 5.65 -10.61 6.83
C ASP A 209 6.25 -11.08 8.16
N THR A 210 5.61 -10.65 9.25
CA THR A 210 5.96 -10.99 10.63
C THR A 210 4.94 -11.95 11.26
N THR A 211 4.14 -12.64 10.43
CA THR A 211 3.08 -13.56 10.90
C THR A 211 3.64 -14.80 11.57
N THR A 212 4.86 -15.20 11.19
CA THR A 212 5.59 -16.33 11.78
C THR A 212 6.82 -15.82 12.54
N ALA A 213 7.37 -16.67 13.41
CA ALA A 213 8.61 -16.37 14.15
C ALA A 213 9.79 -16.01 13.22
N ASN A 214 9.75 -16.46 11.96
CA ASN A 214 10.78 -16.14 10.98
C ASN A 214 10.34 -14.98 10.08
N ALA A 215 10.52 -13.74 10.57
CA ALA A 215 10.14 -12.52 9.85
C ALA A 215 10.80 -12.42 8.47
N GLN A 216 9.98 -12.50 7.41
CA GLN A 216 10.40 -12.40 6.01
C GLN A 216 10.18 -10.98 5.48
N VAL A 217 11.05 -10.52 4.59
CA VAL A 217 10.83 -9.30 3.81
C VAL A 217 10.81 -9.71 2.35
N ARG A 218 9.64 -9.60 1.71
CA ARG A 218 9.42 -9.96 0.31
C ARG A 218 9.18 -8.70 -0.51
N SER A 219 9.42 -8.75 -1.80
CA SER A 219 8.93 -7.71 -2.70
C SER A 219 7.40 -7.73 -2.77
N LEU A 220 6.79 -6.59 -3.11
CA LEU A 220 5.34 -6.52 -3.29
C LEU A 220 4.85 -7.52 -4.34
N SER A 221 5.55 -7.62 -5.46
CA SER A 221 5.23 -8.58 -6.52
C SER A 221 5.28 -10.03 -6.01
N GLU A 222 6.30 -10.44 -5.25
CA GLU A 222 6.35 -11.78 -4.65
C GLU A 222 5.17 -12.05 -3.70
N THR A 223 4.77 -11.05 -2.90
CA THR A 223 3.62 -11.20 -2.00
C THR A 223 2.30 -11.29 -2.78
N VAL A 224 2.12 -10.50 -3.83
CA VAL A 224 0.95 -10.60 -4.73
C VAL A 224 0.88 -11.98 -5.39
N ARG A 225 2.02 -12.52 -5.87
CA ARG A 225 2.07 -13.88 -6.44
C ARG A 225 1.71 -14.95 -5.40
N LEU A 226 2.19 -14.79 -4.16
CA LEU A 226 1.87 -15.70 -3.06
C LEU A 226 0.38 -15.66 -2.74
N ASP A 227 -0.21 -14.47 -2.67
CA ASP A 227 -1.65 -14.27 -2.46
C ASP A 227 -2.49 -14.90 -3.58
N ALA A 228 -2.11 -14.65 -4.83
CA ALA A 228 -2.80 -15.23 -5.99
C ALA A 228 -2.81 -16.76 -5.91
N ARG A 229 -1.67 -17.40 -5.63
CA ARG A 229 -1.55 -18.86 -5.56
C ARG A 229 -2.16 -19.50 -4.33
N THR A 230 -2.28 -18.77 -3.22
CA THR A 230 -2.83 -19.32 -1.96
C THR A 230 -4.32 -19.05 -1.82
N LYS A 231 -4.86 -18.04 -2.51
CA LYS A 231 -6.26 -17.61 -2.44
C LYS A 231 -6.95 -17.68 -3.80
N LEU A 232 -6.91 -16.61 -4.59
CA LEU A 232 -7.73 -16.45 -5.81
C LEU A 232 -7.63 -17.65 -6.77
N LEU A 233 -6.42 -18.18 -6.98
CA LEU A 233 -6.12 -19.26 -7.91
C LEU A 233 -5.92 -20.61 -7.20
N ASN A 234 -6.22 -20.70 -5.91
CA ASN A 234 -6.13 -21.94 -5.14
C ASN A 234 -7.47 -22.68 -5.18
N PRO A 235 -7.54 -23.90 -5.77
CA PRO A 235 -8.76 -24.69 -5.80
C PRO A 235 -9.40 -24.92 -4.44
N LYS A 236 -8.59 -25.14 -3.40
CA LYS A 236 -9.11 -25.33 -2.05
C LYS A 236 -9.79 -24.08 -1.49
N TRP A 237 -9.31 -22.90 -1.88
CA TRP A 237 -9.86 -21.65 -1.41
C TRP A 237 -11.13 -21.28 -2.17
N TYR A 238 -11.08 -21.20 -3.51
CA TYR A 238 -12.26 -20.78 -4.27
C TYR A 238 -13.39 -21.81 -4.23
N GLU A 239 -13.12 -23.12 -4.15
CA GLU A 239 -14.18 -24.12 -3.93
C GLU A 239 -14.78 -24.03 -2.52
N GLY A 240 -13.96 -23.70 -1.52
CA GLY A 240 -14.44 -23.43 -0.17
C GLY A 240 -15.37 -22.20 -0.13
N MET A 241 -15.02 -21.15 -0.88
CA MET A 241 -15.89 -19.99 -1.06
C MET A 241 -17.15 -20.36 -1.83
N MET A 242 -17.05 -21.07 -2.96
CA MET A 242 -18.21 -21.51 -3.75
C MET A 242 -19.20 -22.36 -2.95
N SER A 243 -18.69 -23.18 -2.00
CA SER A 243 -19.53 -23.95 -1.07
C SER A 243 -20.35 -23.06 -0.12
N SER A 244 -19.92 -21.81 0.10
CA SER A 244 -20.63 -20.81 0.89
C SER A 244 -21.71 -20.07 0.08
N GLY A 245 -21.91 -20.43 -1.19
CA GLY A 245 -22.98 -19.90 -2.03
C GLY A 245 -22.81 -18.42 -2.39
N TYR A 246 -23.88 -17.64 -2.20
CA TYR A 246 -23.98 -16.25 -2.69
C TYR A 246 -22.85 -15.33 -2.19
N GLU A 247 -22.54 -15.36 -0.90
CA GLU A 247 -21.46 -14.55 -0.30
C GLU A 247 -20.07 -15.06 -0.69
N GLY A 248 -19.94 -16.35 -1.02
CA GLY A 248 -18.70 -16.91 -1.53
C GLY A 248 -18.23 -16.28 -2.83
N VAL A 249 -19.15 -16.11 -3.77
CA VAL A 249 -18.87 -15.44 -5.06
C VAL A 249 -18.47 -13.97 -4.84
N ARG A 250 -19.08 -13.31 -3.84
CA ARG A 250 -18.73 -11.93 -3.48
C ARG A 250 -17.27 -11.82 -2.99
N GLU A 251 -16.80 -12.79 -2.21
CA GLU A 251 -15.40 -12.81 -1.76
C GLU A 251 -14.42 -13.07 -2.92
N ILE A 252 -14.80 -13.87 -3.91
CA ILE A 252 -14.01 -14.07 -5.14
C ILE A 252 -13.94 -12.76 -5.95
N GLU A 253 -15.08 -12.09 -6.16
CA GLU A 253 -15.15 -10.81 -6.87
C GLU A 253 -14.30 -9.73 -6.18
N LYS A 254 -14.50 -9.56 -4.87
CA LYS A 254 -13.75 -8.59 -4.05
C LYS A 254 -12.25 -8.80 -4.16
N ARG A 255 -11.80 -10.06 -4.22
CA ARG A 255 -10.38 -10.41 -4.39
C ARG A 255 -9.81 -9.92 -5.71
N LEU A 256 -10.56 -10.12 -6.79
CA LEU A 256 -10.18 -9.67 -8.12
C LEU A 256 -10.15 -8.13 -8.19
N THR A 257 -11.15 -7.47 -7.62
CA THR A 257 -11.23 -6.01 -7.53
C THR A 257 -10.06 -5.42 -6.74
N ASN A 258 -9.70 -6.02 -5.60
CA ASN A 258 -8.50 -5.61 -4.85
C ASN A 258 -7.20 -5.84 -5.63
N THR A 259 -7.15 -6.87 -6.48
CA THR A 259 -6.00 -7.14 -7.35
C THR A 259 -5.85 -6.04 -8.41
N VAL A 260 -6.95 -5.55 -8.99
CA VAL A 260 -6.92 -4.36 -9.87
C VAL A 260 -6.47 -3.10 -9.10
N GLY A 261 -6.85 -2.95 -7.83
CA GLY A 261 -6.35 -1.88 -6.96
C GLY A 261 -4.81 -1.87 -6.84
N TRP A 262 -4.18 -3.05 -6.75
CA TRP A 262 -2.71 -3.17 -6.75
C TRP A 262 -2.10 -2.82 -8.11
N SER A 263 -2.74 -3.15 -9.22
CA SER A 263 -2.30 -2.72 -10.54
C SER A 263 -2.33 -1.20 -10.67
N ALA A 264 -3.40 -0.54 -10.23
CA ALA A 264 -3.55 0.91 -10.32
C ALA A 264 -2.59 1.71 -9.43
N THR A 265 -2.19 1.16 -8.29
CA THR A 265 -1.38 1.88 -7.29
C THR A 265 0.11 1.54 -7.36
N SER A 266 0.46 0.34 -7.82
CA SER A 266 1.83 -0.16 -7.83
C SER A 266 2.28 -0.73 -9.18
N GLY A 267 1.35 -1.20 -10.01
CA GLY A 267 1.65 -1.95 -11.23
C GLY A 267 2.59 -3.13 -10.98
N GLN A 268 2.44 -3.84 -9.85
CA GLN A 268 3.25 -5.00 -9.46
C GLN A 268 2.51 -6.35 -9.61
N VAL A 269 1.30 -6.33 -10.17
CA VAL A 269 0.56 -7.55 -10.52
C VAL A 269 1.04 -8.01 -11.90
N ASP A 270 1.40 -9.28 -12.00
CA ASP A 270 1.80 -9.84 -13.30
C ASP A 270 0.59 -10.21 -14.16
N ASN A 271 0.74 -10.14 -15.48
CA ASN A 271 -0.32 -10.47 -16.44
C ASN A 271 -0.92 -11.87 -16.25
N TRP A 272 -0.09 -12.85 -15.86
CA TRP A 272 -0.53 -14.25 -15.68
C TRP A 272 -1.59 -14.39 -14.59
N VAL A 273 -1.61 -13.51 -13.58
CA VAL A 273 -2.62 -13.55 -12.50
C VAL A 273 -4.02 -13.37 -13.08
N TYR A 274 -4.18 -12.40 -14.00
CA TYR A 274 -5.44 -12.16 -14.68
C TYR A 274 -5.77 -13.25 -15.69
N GLU A 275 -4.78 -13.74 -16.44
CA GLU A 275 -5.01 -14.80 -17.45
C GLU A 275 -5.40 -16.14 -16.81
N GLU A 276 -4.78 -16.53 -15.69
CA GLU A 276 -5.16 -17.73 -14.93
C GLU A 276 -6.52 -17.56 -14.25
N ALA A 277 -6.85 -16.35 -13.76
CA ALA A 277 -8.17 -16.06 -13.19
C ALA A 277 -9.27 -16.17 -14.26
N ASN A 278 -9.04 -15.61 -15.45
CA ASN A 278 -9.94 -15.74 -16.60
C ASN A 278 -10.07 -17.22 -17.03
N THR A 279 -8.97 -17.96 -17.04
CA THR A 279 -8.99 -19.39 -17.39
C THR A 279 -9.81 -20.19 -16.39
N THR A 280 -9.61 -19.96 -15.09
CA THR A 280 -10.27 -20.69 -14.00
C THR A 280 -11.77 -20.36 -13.89
N PHE A 281 -12.15 -19.08 -13.99
CA PHE A 281 -13.51 -18.65 -13.67
C PHE A 281 -14.40 -18.42 -14.91
N ILE A 282 -13.82 -18.22 -16.09
CA ILE A 282 -14.54 -17.83 -17.32
C ILE A 282 -14.37 -18.84 -18.45
N LYS A 283 -13.15 -19.35 -18.68
CA LYS A 283 -12.92 -20.34 -19.75
C LYS A 283 -13.52 -21.70 -19.39
N ASP A 284 -13.45 -22.09 -18.13
CA ASP A 284 -14.15 -23.27 -17.60
C ASP A 284 -15.66 -23.02 -17.56
N GLU A 285 -16.40 -23.68 -18.46
CA GLU A 285 -17.85 -23.56 -18.57
C GLU A 285 -18.61 -24.08 -17.34
N GLU A 286 -18.07 -25.07 -16.62
CA GLU A 286 -18.71 -25.57 -15.40
C GLU A 286 -18.65 -24.52 -14.30
N MET A 287 -17.46 -23.97 -14.06
CA MET A 287 -17.24 -22.92 -13.07
C MET A 287 -18.01 -21.64 -13.41
N LEU A 288 -17.98 -21.22 -14.67
CA LEU A 288 -18.72 -20.07 -15.19
C LEU A 288 -20.21 -20.18 -14.87
N ASN A 289 -20.84 -21.31 -15.21
CA ASN A 289 -22.27 -21.52 -14.98
C ASN A 289 -22.59 -21.55 -13.48
N ARG A 290 -21.72 -22.12 -12.65
CA ARG A 290 -21.86 -22.10 -11.18
C ARG A 290 -21.85 -20.66 -10.66
N LEU A 291 -20.85 -19.85 -11.02
CA LEU A 291 -20.73 -18.45 -10.59
C LEU A 291 -21.96 -17.62 -11.01
N MET A 292 -22.36 -17.72 -12.28
CA MET A 292 -23.48 -16.98 -12.85
C MET A 292 -24.83 -17.37 -12.23
N ASN A 293 -25.00 -18.63 -11.80
CA ASN A 293 -26.23 -19.08 -11.15
C ASN A 293 -26.25 -18.79 -9.65
N THR A 294 -25.10 -18.84 -8.98
CA THR A 294 -25.00 -18.59 -7.54
C THR A 294 -25.14 -17.12 -7.18
N ASN A 295 -24.49 -16.21 -7.93
CA ASN A 295 -24.59 -14.77 -7.67
C ASN A 295 -24.39 -13.96 -8.97
N PRO A 296 -25.49 -13.67 -9.71
CA PRO A 296 -25.42 -12.90 -10.95
C PRO A 296 -24.80 -11.50 -10.76
N ASN A 297 -25.10 -10.83 -9.64
CA ASN A 297 -24.61 -9.47 -9.37
C ASN A 297 -23.09 -9.42 -9.17
N SER A 298 -22.54 -10.33 -8.36
CA SER A 298 -21.08 -10.42 -8.15
C SER A 298 -20.38 -10.96 -9.39
N PHE A 299 -21.00 -11.87 -10.14
CA PHE A 299 -20.46 -12.36 -11.40
C PHE A 299 -20.38 -11.25 -12.45
N ARG A 300 -21.40 -10.40 -12.56
CA ARG A 300 -21.37 -9.20 -13.40
C ARG A 300 -20.20 -8.29 -13.02
N LYS A 301 -20.04 -7.99 -11.73
CA LYS A 301 -18.92 -7.18 -11.24
C LYS A 301 -17.57 -7.79 -11.59
N MET A 302 -17.43 -9.11 -11.44
CA MET A 302 -16.20 -9.82 -11.82
C MET A 302 -15.88 -9.65 -13.33
N ILE A 303 -16.88 -9.75 -14.21
CA ILE A 303 -16.71 -9.48 -15.64
C ILE A 303 -16.32 -8.02 -15.90
N GLN A 304 -16.98 -7.07 -15.24
CA GLN A 304 -16.62 -5.64 -15.32
C GLN A 304 -15.17 -5.42 -14.90
N THR A 305 -14.71 -6.05 -13.82
CA THR A 305 -13.34 -5.95 -13.33
C THR A 305 -12.33 -6.53 -14.34
N PHE A 306 -12.64 -7.65 -15.01
CA PHE A 306 -11.79 -8.18 -16.10
C PHE A 306 -11.71 -7.22 -17.29
N LEU A 307 -12.87 -6.71 -17.75
CA LEU A 307 -12.92 -5.74 -18.84
C LEU A 307 -12.22 -4.43 -18.47
N GLU A 308 -12.34 -3.98 -17.23
CA GLU A 308 -11.65 -2.81 -16.68
C GLU A 308 -10.13 -3.02 -16.65
N ALA A 309 -9.67 -4.18 -16.18
CA ALA A 309 -8.24 -4.52 -16.16
C ALA A 309 -7.64 -4.48 -17.57
N ASN A 310 -8.35 -4.99 -18.57
CA ASN A 310 -7.93 -4.91 -19.97
C ASN A 310 -8.00 -3.48 -20.54
N GLY A 311 -9.12 -2.79 -20.36
CA GLY A 311 -9.34 -1.44 -20.88
C GLY A 311 -8.38 -0.39 -20.31
N ARG A 312 -7.84 -0.64 -19.12
CA ARG A 312 -6.81 0.21 -18.48
C ARG A 312 -5.37 -0.23 -18.74
N GLY A 313 -5.17 -1.30 -19.51
CA GLY A 313 -3.84 -1.81 -19.88
C GLY A 313 -3.11 -2.59 -18.80
N TYR A 314 -3.82 -3.08 -17.77
CA TYR A 314 -3.25 -3.96 -16.73
C TYR A 314 -3.24 -5.43 -17.12
N TRP A 315 -4.12 -5.82 -18.03
CA TRP A 315 -4.24 -7.19 -18.53
C TRP A 315 -4.24 -7.23 -20.06
N GLU A 316 -3.25 -7.89 -20.62
CA GLU A 316 -3.13 -8.20 -22.05
C GLU A 316 -3.56 -9.64 -22.30
N THR A 317 -4.52 -9.82 -23.21
CA THR A 317 -5.14 -11.12 -23.52
C THR A 317 -5.65 -11.15 -24.97
N SER A 318 -6.12 -12.30 -25.44
CA SER A 318 -6.63 -12.46 -26.81
C SER A 318 -7.96 -11.73 -27.03
N GLU A 319 -8.21 -11.28 -28.26
CA GLU A 319 -9.48 -10.64 -28.65
C GLU A 319 -10.68 -11.55 -28.36
N ASP A 320 -10.55 -12.86 -28.65
CA ASP A 320 -11.57 -13.87 -28.34
C ASP A 320 -11.99 -13.88 -26.86
N ASN A 321 -11.03 -13.69 -25.93
CA ASN A 321 -11.33 -13.65 -24.50
C ASN A 321 -12.15 -12.39 -24.15
N ILE A 322 -11.82 -11.26 -24.77
CA ILE A 322 -12.53 -10.00 -24.55
C ILE A 322 -13.93 -10.04 -25.14
N GLU A 323 -14.11 -10.62 -26.34
CA GLU A 323 -15.42 -10.83 -26.94
C GLU A 323 -16.27 -11.75 -26.05
N LYS A 324 -15.72 -12.88 -25.59
CA LYS A 324 -16.42 -13.78 -24.66
C LYS A 324 -16.87 -13.06 -23.38
N LEU A 325 -16.02 -12.21 -22.80
CA LEU A 325 -16.38 -11.42 -21.62
C LEU A 325 -17.50 -10.41 -21.90
N LYS A 326 -17.49 -9.76 -23.07
CA LYS A 326 -18.57 -8.82 -23.47
C LYS A 326 -19.90 -9.54 -23.68
N ASP A 327 -19.88 -10.72 -24.30
CA ASP A 327 -21.07 -11.54 -24.51
C ASP A 327 -21.65 -12.01 -23.17
N LEU A 328 -20.79 -12.46 -22.25
CA LEU A 328 -21.20 -12.85 -20.90
C LEU A 328 -21.75 -11.67 -20.10
N TYR A 329 -21.19 -10.46 -20.30
CA TYR A 329 -21.71 -9.24 -19.70
C TYR A 329 -23.16 -8.97 -20.17
N SER A 330 -23.44 -9.09 -21.46
CA SER A 330 -24.81 -8.95 -21.99
C SER A 330 -25.75 -10.01 -21.42
N GLN A 331 -25.31 -11.26 -21.35
CA GLN A 331 -26.13 -12.37 -20.85
C GLN A 331 -26.48 -12.22 -19.36
N VAL A 332 -25.53 -11.77 -18.53
CA VAL A 332 -25.80 -11.57 -17.11
C VAL A 332 -26.68 -10.35 -16.86
N GLU A 333 -26.56 -9.28 -17.67
CA GLU A 333 -27.46 -8.13 -17.62
C GLU A 333 -28.90 -8.52 -17.97
N ASP A 334 -29.12 -9.25 -19.07
CA ASP A 334 -30.44 -9.73 -19.47
C ASP A 334 -31.10 -10.55 -18.34
N LYS A 335 -30.30 -11.38 -17.65
CA LYS A 335 -30.75 -12.19 -16.52
C LYS A 335 -31.07 -11.36 -15.26
N ILE A 336 -30.35 -10.27 -15.00
CA ILE A 336 -30.58 -9.41 -13.84
C ILE A 336 -31.81 -8.52 -14.07
N GLU A 337 -31.93 -7.95 -15.28
CA GLU A 337 -33.02 -7.04 -15.67
C GLU A 337 -34.32 -7.80 -16.03
N GLY A 338 -34.26 -9.14 -16.13
CA GLY A 338 -35.42 -10.00 -16.34
C GLY A 338 -35.97 -9.96 -17.77
N ILE A 339 -35.12 -9.69 -18.76
CA ILE A 339 -35.48 -9.72 -20.17
C ILE A 339 -35.33 -11.18 -20.63
N ASP A 340 -36.35 -12.00 -20.38
CA ASP A 340 -36.45 -13.31 -21.01
C ASP A 340 -36.70 -13.12 -22.52
N ARG A 341 -35.77 -13.62 -23.36
CA ARG A 341 -35.93 -13.67 -24.83
C ARG A 341 -36.80 -14.82 -25.29
#